data_AF-A0A926H071-F1
#
_entry.id   AF-A0A926H071-F1
#
_cell.length_a   1.000
_cell.length_b   1.000
_cell.length_c   1.000
_cell.angle_alpha   90.00
_cell.angle_beta   90.00
_cell.angle_gamma   90.00
#
_symmetry.space_group_name_H-M   'P 1'
#
loop_
_entity.id
_entity.type
_entity.pdbx_description
1 polymer ?
#
loop_
_entity_poly.entity_id
_entity_poly.type
_entity_poly.pdbx_seq_one_letter_code
_entity_poly.pdbx_strand_id
1 'polypeptide(L)'
;MRTNLFFVLLAALTVGAGFAAQSALSQQPDKSVVLQTVSTIGGDLTIRHSGKRGSDFTGQVWSVFLGKKRIGIIKEVMDVHVYSYNSQYAFGDTVVLSTAQGGNACPALFRVVHIKEDGKVTLTEEFGDCSDIPTVMADGKGLRMTFPGFYPNYRAQEPGFKPPPPVTYVYQGGARVVERRAASKKK
;
A
#
# COMPACT_ATOMS: atom_id res chain seq x y z
N MET A 1 7.94 63.59 64.91
CA MET A 1 8.57 62.27 65.18
C MET A 1 9.43 61.94 63.96
N ARG A 2 10.70 62.37 63.90
CA ARG A 2 11.92 61.74 64.44
C ARG A 2 12.13 60.29 63.96
N THR A 3 12.85 60.19 62.84
CA THR A 3 14.01 59.35 62.54
C THR A 3 14.44 58.29 63.56
N ASN A 4 14.69 57.07 63.06
CA ASN A 4 15.84 56.18 63.33
C ASN A 4 15.67 54.89 62.48
N LEU A 5 16.66 54.11 62.05
CA LEU A 5 18.11 54.14 61.86
C LEU A 5 18.50 52.66 61.59
N PHE A 6 19.58 52.39 60.83
CA PHE A 6 20.32 51.10 60.75
C PHE A 6 19.61 49.92 60.02
N PHE A 7 20.24 49.03 59.25
CA PHE A 7 21.57 48.86 58.66
C PHE A 7 21.46 47.70 57.62
N VAL A 8 22.21 47.80 56.52
CA VAL A 8 22.96 46.73 55.82
C VAL A 8 22.38 45.29 55.80
N LEU A 9 22.11 44.75 54.60
CA LEU A 9 22.78 43.51 54.14
C LEU A 9 22.68 43.31 52.62
N LEU A 10 23.86 43.08 52.05
CA LEU A 10 24.15 42.62 50.70
C LEU A 10 23.97 41.09 50.65
N ALA A 11 23.31 40.51 49.64
CA ALA A 11 23.69 39.22 49.05
C ALA A 11 22.78 38.82 47.88
N ALA A 12 23.43 38.40 46.80
CA ALA A 12 22.91 37.89 45.55
C ALA A 12 22.15 36.57 45.68
N LEU A 13 21.25 36.27 44.74
CA LEU A 13 21.27 35.01 43.97
C LEU A 13 20.14 35.00 42.92
N THR A 14 20.56 34.96 41.65
CA THR A 14 19.75 34.68 40.47
C THR A 14 19.22 33.25 40.52
N VAL A 15 17.90 33.07 40.47
CA VAL A 15 17.30 31.75 40.22
C VAL A 15 16.20 31.87 39.16
N GLY A 16 16.54 31.37 37.97
CA GLY A 16 15.67 30.56 37.13
C GLY A 16 14.43 31.23 36.55
N ALA A 17 14.58 31.90 35.41
CA ALA A 17 13.51 31.94 34.42
C ALA A 17 13.26 30.50 33.96
N GLY A 18 12.13 29.93 34.38
CA GLY A 18 11.65 28.63 33.93
C GLY A 18 11.38 28.67 32.44
N PHE A 19 12.37 28.25 31.65
CA PHE A 19 12.13 27.77 30.30
C PHE A 19 11.31 26.49 30.43
N ALA A 20 10.00 26.63 30.26
CA ALA A 20 9.16 25.51 29.87
C ALA A 20 9.67 25.03 28.50
N ALA A 21 10.60 24.09 28.53
CA ALA A 21 11.04 23.35 27.37
C ALA A 21 9.81 22.64 26.81
N GLN A 22 9.21 23.25 25.79
CA GLN A 22 8.30 22.56 24.90
C GLN A 22 9.00 21.27 24.49
N SER A 23 8.41 20.16 24.90
CA SER A 23 8.68 18.87 24.32
C SER A 23 8.27 18.97 22.85
N ALA A 24 9.21 19.45 22.02
CA ALA A 24 9.22 19.17 20.60
C ALA A 24 9.31 17.65 20.52
N LEU A 25 8.13 17.02 20.47
CA LEU A 25 7.98 15.68 20.01
C LEU A 25 8.56 15.70 18.60
N SER A 26 9.82 15.29 18.52
CA SER A 26 10.56 15.03 17.30
C SER A 26 9.62 14.25 16.38
N GLN A 27 9.02 14.94 15.40
CA GLN A 27 8.58 14.31 14.17
C GLN A 27 9.85 13.86 13.49
N GLN A 28 10.36 12.73 13.95
CA GLN A 28 11.41 12.00 13.28
C GLN A 28 10.89 11.77 11.87
N PRO A 29 11.54 12.32 10.82
CA PRO A 29 11.05 12.17 9.47
C PRO A 29 10.95 10.67 9.22
N ASP A 30 9.73 10.22 8.93
CA ASP A 30 9.43 8.85 8.55
C ASP A 30 10.47 8.50 7.47
N LYS A 31 11.42 7.60 7.78
CA LYS A 31 12.49 7.14 6.86
C LYS A 31 11.88 6.26 5.76
N SER A 32 10.69 6.63 5.31
CA SER A 32 9.89 5.90 4.39
C SER A 32 10.25 6.32 2.98
N VAL A 33 10.64 5.36 2.15
CA VAL A 33 10.96 5.63 0.75
C VAL A 33 9.66 5.55 -0.04
N VAL A 34 9.32 6.62 -0.76
CA VAL A 34 8.25 6.58 -1.75
C VAL A 34 8.75 5.76 -2.92
N LEU A 35 8.12 4.62 -3.19
CA LEU A 35 8.50 3.77 -4.31
C LEU A 35 7.78 4.14 -5.60
N GLN A 36 6.49 4.45 -5.49
CA GLN A 36 5.65 4.67 -6.65
C GLN A 36 4.49 5.59 -6.33
N THR A 37 4.16 6.43 -7.31
CA THR A 37 3.06 7.40 -7.26
C THR A 37 2.18 7.21 -8.48
N VAL A 38 0.86 7.17 -8.27
CA VAL A 38 -0.15 7.16 -9.34
C VAL A 38 -1.17 8.26 -9.06
N SER A 39 -1.38 9.17 -10.00
CA SER A 39 -2.41 10.19 -9.89
C SER A 39 -3.81 9.58 -10.11
N THR A 40 -4.73 9.90 -9.22
CA THR A 40 -6.13 9.40 -9.23
C THR A 40 -7.10 10.56 -9.09
N ILE A 41 -8.41 10.32 -9.27
CA ILE A 41 -9.44 11.36 -9.06
C ILE A 41 -9.43 11.93 -7.64
N GLY A 42 -8.95 11.17 -6.64
CA GLY A 42 -8.87 11.60 -5.24
C GLY A 42 -7.52 12.17 -4.83
N GLY A 43 -6.60 12.37 -5.78
CA GLY A 43 -5.22 12.81 -5.55
C GLY A 43 -4.19 11.71 -5.77
N ASP A 44 -2.95 11.95 -5.34
CA ASP A 44 -1.85 11.01 -5.57
C ASP A 44 -1.92 9.81 -4.64
N LEU A 45 -2.02 8.61 -5.22
CA LEU A 45 -1.83 7.36 -4.52
C LEU A 45 -0.33 7.08 -4.42
N THR A 46 0.20 7.01 -3.19
CA THR A 46 1.63 6.73 -2.95
C THR A 46 1.81 5.50 -2.08
N ILE A 47 2.81 4.68 -2.42
CA ILE A 47 3.27 3.58 -1.57
C ILE A 47 4.57 3.98 -0.90
N ARG A 48 4.59 3.86 0.43
CA ARG A 48 5.75 4.14 1.25
C ARG A 48 6.21 2.87 1.96
N HIS A 49 7.49 2.57 1.84
CA HIS A 49 8.12 1.46 2.55
C HIS A 49 8.66 1.95 3.89
N SER A 50 8.39 1.24 4.97
CA SER A 50 9.04 1.42 6.27
C SER A 50 9.49 0.06 6.80
N GLY A 51 10.78 -0.10 7.07
CA GLY A 51 11.34 -1.36 7.55
C GLY A 51 12.86 -1.38 7.49
N LYS A 52 13.50 -2.28 8.24
CA LYS A 52 14.93 -2.56 8.07
C LYS A 52 15.09 -3.47 6.86
N ARG A 53 15.96 -3.11 5.92
CA ARG A 53 16.33 -3.97 4.79
C ARG A 53 17.16 -5.14 5.37
N GLY A 54 16.64 -6.36 5.34
CA GLY A 54 17.23 -7.56 5.94
C GLY A 54 16.74 -8.85 5.28
N SER A 55 17.34 -9.99 5.65
CA SER A 55 17.04 -11.33 5.09
C SER A 55 15.73 -11.94 5.61
N ASP A 56 15.12 -11.32 6.61
CA ASP A 56 13.87 -11.73 7.22
C ASP A 56 12.74 -10.77 6.80
N PHE A 57 11.67 -11.32 6.21
CA PHE A 57 10.49 -10.53 5.79
C PHE A 57 9.71 -9.94 7.00
N THR A 58 10.07 -10.35 8.21
CA THR A 58 9.54 -9.85 9.47
C THR A 58 9.89 -8.39 9.67
N GLY A 59 8.86 -7.53 9.71
CA GLY A 59 9.02 -6.10 9.95
C GLY A 59 9.06 -5.23 8.69
N GLN A 60 8.86 -5.80 7.49
CA GLN A 60 8.53 -5.01 6.30
C GLN A 60 7.10 -4.48 6.41
N VAL A 61 6.95 -3.17 6.38
CA VAL A 61 5.64 -2.50 6.45
C VAL A 61 5.51 -1.55 5.28
N TRP A 62 4.51 -1.80 4.45
CA TRP A 62 4.15 -0.93 3.34
C TRP A 62 2.89 -0.15 3.72
N SER A 63 2.95 1.17 3.60
CA SER A 63 1.80 2.03 3.88
C SER A 63 1.31 2.64 2.58
N VAL A 64 0.01 2.55 2.34
CA VAL A 64 -0.66 3.15 1.19
C VAL A 64 -1.25 4.48 1.62
N PHE A 65 -0.98 5.53 0.86
CA PHE A 65 -1.46 6.89 1.12
C PHE A 65 -2.23 7.44 -0.08
N LEU A 66 -3.31 8.18 0.19
CA LEU A 66 -3.97 9.05 -0.78
C LEU A 66 -3.72 10.51 -0.34
N GLY A 67 -2.90 11.22 -1.11
CA GLY A 67 -2.35 12.51 -0.69
C GLY A 67 -1.58 12.40 0.63
N LYS A 68 -2.09 13.05 1.68
CA LYS A 68 -1.51 13.00 3.05
C LYS A 68 -2.15 11.94 3.94
N LYS A 69 -3.27 11.33 3.53
CA LYS A 69 -4.03 10.38 4.36
C LYS A 69 -3.53 8.97 4.15
N ARG A 70 -3.16 8.27 5.22
CA ARG A 70 -2.89 6.82 5.18
C ARG A 70 -4.22 6.08 5.05
N ILE A 71 -4.34 5.23 4.03
CA ILE A 71 -5.57 4.49 3.70
C ILE A 71 -5.44 2.99 3.94
N GLY A 72 -4.22 2.47 4.06
CA GLY A 72 -3.99 1.06 4.33
C GLY A 72 -2.56 0.75 4.76
N ILE A 73 -2.40 -0.43 5.36
CA ILE A 73 -1.10 -1.01 5.70
C ILE A 73 -1.08 -2.43 5.13
N ILE A 74 0.00 -2.76 4.43
CA ILE A 74 0.31 -4.11 3.94
C ILE A 74 1.53 -4.58 4.74
N LYS A 75 1.37 -5.68 5.46
CA LYS A 75 2.40 -6.26 6.34
C LYS A 75 2.87 -7.58 5.75
N GLU A 76 4.09 -7.99 6.12
CA GLU A 76 4.58 -9.36 5.89
C GLU A 76 4.67 -9.76 4.41
N VAL A 77 4.87 -8.79 3.53
CA VAL A 77 5.04 -9.03 2.10
C VAL A 77 6.45 -8.72 1.62
N MET A 78 6.90 -9.47 0.61
CA MET A 78 8.24 -9.37 0.03
C MET A 78 8.44 -8.06 -0.73
N ASP A 79 7.45 -7.68 -1.52
CA ASP A 79 7.46 -6.53 -2.42
C ASP A 79 6.04 -6.01 -2.66
N VAL A 80 5.92 -4.76 -3.11
CA VAL A 80 4.63 -4.17 -3.48
C VAL A 80 4.82 -3.31 -4.73
N HIS A 81 3.99 -3.55 -5.74
CA HIS A 81 3.97 -2.77 -6.99
C HIS A 81 2.61 -2.14 -7.21
N VAL A 82 2.57 -0.94 -7.78
CA VAL A 82 1.35 -0.28 -8.21
C VAL A 82 1.21 -0.41 -9.71
N TYR A 83 0.07 -0.92 -10.18
CA TYR A 83 -0.23 -0.95 -11.61
C TYR A 83 -1.43 -0.04 -11.88
N SER A 84 -1.21 1.01 -12.68
CA SER A 84 -2.30 1.82 -13.22
C SER A 84 -2.69 1.28 -14.59
N TYR A 85 -3.83 0.61 -14.67
CA TYR A 85 -4.32 0.00 -15.90
C TYR A 85 -5.20 0.92 -16.75
N ASN A 86 -5.11 2.24 -16.53
CA ASN A 86 -5.85 3.22 -17.33
C ASN A 86 -5.05 4.52 -17.51
N SER A 87 -3.81 4.41 -17.98
CA SER A 87 -2.89 5.56 -18.16
C SER A 87 -3.33 6.59 -19.20
N GLN A 88 -4.36 6.29 -20.01
CA GLN A 88 -4.91 7.23 -21.00
C GLN A 88 -5.91 8.24 -20.42
N TYR A 89 -6.53 7.94 -19.27
CA TYR A 89 -7.29 8.91 -18.51
C TYR A 89 -6.46 9.29 -17.28
N ALA A 90 -6.06 10.56 -17.19
CA ALA A 90 -5.17 11.08 -16.14
C ALA A 90 -5.70 10.89 -14.70
N PHE A 91 -6.93 10.37 -14.53
CA PHE A 91 -7.59 10.15 -13.25
C PHE A 91 -8.40 8.85 -13.28
N GLY A 92 -7.80 7.75 -12.83
CA GLY A 92 -8.54 6.52 -12.50
C GLY A 92 -9.14 6.62 -11.10
N ASP A 93 -10.34 6.07 -10.89
CA ASP A 93 -10.92 5.86 -9.56
C ASP A 93 -10.46 4.53 -8.95
N THR A 94 -9.90 3.64 -9.76
CA THR A 94 -9.54 2.27 -9.38
C THR A 94 -8.09 1.95 -9.73
N VAL A 95 -7.33 1.42 -8.76
CA VAL A 95 -5.92 1.04 -8.89
C VAL A 95 -5.74 -0.41 -8.43
N VAL A 96 -4.93 -1.18 -9.16
CA VAL A 96 -4.56 -2.55 -8.76
C VAL A 96 -3.18 -2.51 -8.10
N LEU A 97 -3.11 -3.02 -6.89
CA LEU A 97 -1.89 -3.18 -6.12
C LEU A 97 -1.47 -4.65 -6.18
N SER A 98 -0.23 -4.91 -6.57
CA SER A 98 0.41 -6.21 -6.35
C SER A 98 1.05 -6.15 -4.97
N THR A 99 0.62 -7.01 -4.06
CA THR A 99 1.09 -7.05 -2.67
C THR A 99 2.11 -8.14 -2.42
N ALA A 100 2.25 -9.14 -3.29
CA ALA A 100 3.35 -10.10 -3.23
C ALA A 100 3.60 -10.65 -4.63
N GLN A 101 4.81 -10.48 -5.16
CA GLN A 101 5.21 -10.90 -6.50
C GLN A 101 6.68 -11.38 -6.53
N GLY A 102 6.98 -12.39 -7.35
CA GLY A 102 8.35 -12.80 -7.65
C GLY A 102 8.85 -14.10 -6.99
N GLY A 103 9.78 -14.77 -7.69
CA GLY A 103 10.41 -16.02 -7.25
C GLY A 103 9.52 -17.26 -7.39
N ASN A 104 9.67 -18.22 -6.47
CA ASN A 104 8.80 -19.40 -6.35
C ASN A 104 7.54 -19.12 -5.48
N ALA A 105 7.32 -17.87 -5.10
CA ALA A 105 6.35 -17.46 -4.08
C ALA A 105 4.92 -17.39 -4.62
N CYS A 106 4.45 -18.48 -5.25
CA CYS A 106 3.01 -18.64 -5.45
C CYS A 106 2.31 -18.72 -4.08
N PRO A 107 1.20 -17.98 -3.86
CA PRO A 107 0.48 -17.13 -4.82
C PRO A 107 1.05 -15.71 -4.97
N ALA A 108 0.98 -15.17 -6.20
CA ALA A 108 1.08 -13.74 -6.44
C ALA A 108 -0.22 -13.08 -5.95
N LEU A 109 -0.10 -12.12 -5.03
CA LEU A 109 -1.23 -11.51 -4.34
C LEU A 109 -1.47 -10.09 -4.82
N PHE A 110 -2.74 -9.74 -4.95
CA PHE A 110 -3.22 -8.46 -5.45
C PHE A 110 -4.36 -7.93 -4.59
N ARG A 111 -4.52 -6.60 -4.59
CA ARG A 111 -5.64 -5.88 -3.98
C ARG A 111 -6.12 -4.78 -4.93
N VAL A 112 -7.41 -4.46 -4.88
CA VAL A 112 -7.96 -3.30 -5.61
C VAL A 112 -8.20 -2.16 -4.63
N VAL A 113 -7.71 -0.97 -4.99
CA VAL A 113 -8.02 0.30 -4.34
C VAL A 113 -9.07 1.00 -5.18
N HIS A 114 -10.24 1.24 -4.62
CA HIS A 114 -11.29 2.06 -5.25
C HIS A 114 -11.50 3.34 -4.45
N ILE A 115 -11.43 4.47 -5.14
CA ILE A 115 -11.55 5.82 -4.61
C ILE A 115 -12.85 6.37 -5.13
N LYS A 116 -13.83 6.55 -4.25
CA LYS A 116 -15.11 7.14 -4.61
C LYS A 116 -14.97 8.66 -4.75
N GLU A 117 -15.88 9.26 -5.51
CA GLU A 117 -15.95 10.72 -5.69
C GLU A 117 -16.12 11.49 -4.36
N ASP A 118 -16.73 10.85 -3.35
CA ASP A 118 -16.86 11.40 -1.99
C ASP A 118 -15.56 11.32 -1.16
N GLY A 119 -14.46 10.89 -1.78
CA GLY A 119 -13.16 10.72 -1.14
C GLY A 119 -13.06 9.49 -0.24
N LYS A 120 -14.10 8.64 -0.17
CA LYS A 120 -14.01 7.36 0.54
C LYS A 120 -13.17 6.38 -0.27
N VAL A 121 -12.24 5.74 0.42
CA VAL A 121 -11.40 4.71 -0.18
C VAL A 121 -11.84 3.34 0.32
N THR A 122 -11.97 2.40 -0.60
CA THR A 122 -12.22 1.00 -0.32
C THR A 122 -11.03 0.19 -0.81
N LEU A 123 -10.49 -0.64 0.07
CA LEU A 123 -9.45 -1.61 -0.27
C LEU A 123 -10.09 -3.00 -0.23
N THR A 124 -9.84 -3.81 -1.25
CA THR A 124 -10.34 -5.19 -1.24
C THR A 124 -9.50 -6.10 -0.35
N GLU A 125 -10.06 -7.27 -0.06
CA GLU A 125 -9.28 -8.43 0.37
C GLU A 125 -8.23 -8.82 -0.69
N GLU A 126 -7.24 -9.61 -0.27
CA GLU A 126 -6.23 -10.16 -1.17
C GLU A 126 -6.84 -11.24 -2.08
N PHE A 127 -6.43 -11.21 -3.34
CA PHE A 127 -6.79 -12.21 -4.34
C PHE A 127 -5.61 -12.43 -5.28
N GLY A 128 -5.62 -13.52 -6.03
CA GLY A 128 -4.59 -13.82 -7.01
C GLY A 128 -4.37 -15.32 -7.14
N ASP A 129 -3.43 -15.68 -8.01
CA ASP A 129 -3.06 -17.06 -8.25
C ASP A 129 -1.53 -17.17 -8.44
N CYS A 130 -1.04 -18.28 -8.98
CA CYS A 130 0.40 -18.43 -9.22
C CYS A 130 0.93 -17.61 -10.40
N SER A 131 0.07 -16.92 -11.17
CA SER A 131 0.51 -16.04 -12.24
C SER A 131 0.73 -14.62 -11.72
N ASP A 132 1.90 -14.09 -12.03
CA ASP A 132 2.33 -12.75 -11.66
C ASP A 132 2.00 -11.69 -12.72
N ILE A 133 1.45 -12.07 -13.88
CA ILE A 133 1.17 -11.17 -14.99
C ILE A 133 -0.32 -11.27 -15.38
N PRO A 134 -1.21 -10.59 -14.65
CA PRO A 134 -2.62 -10.54 -15.04
C PRO A 134 -2.83 -9.63 -16.25
N THR A 135 -3.75 -10.03 -17.13
CA THR A 135 -4.37 -9.12 -18.09
C THR A 135 -5.51 -8.38 -17.40
N VAL A 136 -5.41 -7.06 -17.30
CA VAL A 136 -6.43 -6.23 -16.66
C VAL A 136 -7.19 -5.42 -17.71
N MET A 137 -8.51 -5.51 -17.66
CA MET A 137 -9.43 -4.76 -18.52
C MET A 137 -10.42 -3.99 -17.67
N ALA A 138 -10.61 -2.71 -17.98
CA ALA A 138 -11.68 -1.90 -17.42
C ALA A 138 -12.83 -1.80 -18.43
N ASP A 139 -14.06 -2.07 -18.00
CA ASP A 139 -15.25 -2.08 -18.88
C ASP A 139 -16.30 -1.01 -18.51
N GLY A 140 -15.89 -0.03 -17.69
CA GLY A 140 -16.75 1.04 -17.16
C GLY A 140 -17.72 0.59 -16.06
N LYS A 141 -17.91 -0.72 -15.86
CA LYS A 141 -18.68 -1.29 -14.74
C LYS A 141 -17.77 -1.84 -13.64
N GLY A 142 -16.49 -2.03 -13.96
CA GLY A 142 -15.44 -2.34 -13.00
C GLY A 142 -14.18 -2.85 -13.66
N LEU A 143 -13.44 -3.69 -12.95
CA LEU A 143 -12.20 -4.30 -13.42
C LEU A 143 -12.37 -5.80 -13.61
N ARG A 144 -11.85 -6.30 -14.73
CA ARG A 144 -11.68 -7.72 -14.99
C ARG A 144 -10.19 -8.04 -15.07
N MET A 145 -9.71 -8.86 -14.15
CA MET A 145 -8.32 -9.28 -14.05
C MET A 145 -8.26 -10.76 -14.42
N THR A 146 -7.63 -11.09 -15.53
CA THR A 146 -7.53 -12.45 -16.05
C THR A 146 -6.10 -12.94 -15.90
N PHE A 147 -5.92 -13.99 -15.11
CA PHE A 147 -4.65 -14.63 -14.85
C PHE A 147 -4.54 -15.86 -15.77
N PRO A 148 -3.45 -15.99 -16.54
CA PRO A 148 -3.21 -17.19 -17.31
C PRO A 148 -3.03 -18.39 -16.37
N GLY A 149 -3.47 -19.57 -16.81
CA GLY A 149 -3.28 -20.78 -16.02
C GLY A 149 -1.79 -21.06 -15.81
N PHE A 150 -1.35 -21.05 -14.56
CA PHE A 150 0.04 -21.25 -14.21
C PHE A 150 0.49 -22.71 -14.44
N TYR A 151 1.66 -22.87 -15.05
CA TYR A 151 2.32 -24.17 -15.18
C TYR A 151 3.84 -24.01 -15.13
N PRO A 152 4.59 -25.01 -14.60
CA PRO A 152 6.03 -25.03 -14.73
C PRO A 152 6.46 -25.17 -16.20
N ASN A 153 7.47 -24.42 -16.63
CA ASN A 153 7.95 -24.40 -18.03
C ASN A 153 8.31 -25.79 -18.59
N TYR A 154 8.81 -26.71 -17.75
CA TYR A 154 9.15 -28.07 -18.21
C TYR A 154 7.93 -28.87 -18.67
N ARG A 155 6.74 -28.63 -18.10
CA ARG A 155 5.51 -29.32 -18.52
C ARG A 155 5.05 -28.91 -19.91
N ALA A 156 5.37 -27.69 -20.32
CA ALA A 156 5.03 -27.21 -21.66
C ALA A 156 5.74 -27.97 -22.79
N GLN A 157 6.80 -28.72 -22.46
CA GLN A 157 7.55 -29.54 -23.41
C GLN A 157 6.97 -30.96 -23.53
N GLU A 158 6.06 -31.36 -22.65
CA GLU A 158 5.47 -32.71 -22.67
C GLU A 158 4.51 -32.88 -23.86
N PRO A 159 4.61 -33.98 -24.62
CA PRO A 159 3.67 -34.27 -25.70
C PRO A 159 2.21 -34.29 -25.21
N GLY A 160 1.35 -33.48 -25.82
CA GLY A 160 -0.06 -33.40 -25.46
C GLY A 160 -0.39 -32.49 -24.26
N PHE A 161 0.59 -31.75 -23.75
CA PHE A 161 0.37 -30.76 -22.69
C PHE A 161 -0.72 -29.74 -23.09
N LYS A 162 -1.58 -29.42 -22.12
CA LYS A 162 -2.58 -28.36 -22.22
C LYS A 162 -2.43 -27.45 -21.00
N PRO A 163 -2.30 -26.13 -21.20
CA PRO A 163 -2.19 -25.22 -20.08
C PRO A 163 -3.47 -25.29 -19.23
N PRO A 164 -3.36 -25.10 -17.90
CA PRO A 164 -4.53 -24.96 -17.05
C PRO A 164 -5.44 -23.82 -17.54
N PRO A 165 -6.75 -23.91 -17.28
CA PRO A 165 -7.65 -22.82 -17.64
C PRO A 165 -7.29 -21.54 -16.87
N PRO A 166 -7.47 -20.36 -17.48
CA PRO A 166 -7.24 -19.10 -16.81
C PRO A 166 -8.24 -18.87 -15.66
N VAL A 167 -7.81 -18.11 -14.66
CA VAL A 167 -8.66 -17.65 -13.55
C VAL A 167 -8.98 -16.18 -13.79
N THR A 168 -10.26 -15.82 -13.70
CA THR A 168 -10.70 -14.43 -13.87
C THR A 168 -11.24 -13.90 -12.55
N TYR A 169 -10.74 -12.75 -12.11
CA TYR A 169 -11.26 -12.00 -10.98
C TYR A 169 -12.03 -10.78 -11.49
N VAL A 170 -13.24 -10.59 -10.99
CA VAL A 170 -14.10 -9.47 -11.36
C VAL A 170 -14.34 -8.59 -10.15
N TYR A 171 -14.04 -7.31 -10.31
CA TYR A 171 -14.34 -6.25 -9.36
C TYR A 171 -15.44 -5.36 -9.93
N GLN A 172 -16.52 -5.12 -9.18
CA GLN A 172 -17.65 -4.29 -9.60
C GLN A 172 -17.98 -3.19 -8.56
N GLY A 173 -16.98 -2.79 -7.77
CA GLY A 173 -17.16 -1.86 -6.65
C GLY A 173 -17.31 -2.55 -5.29
N GLY A 174 -16.88 -1.89 -4.22
CA GLY A 174 -16.92 -2.40 -2.85
C GLY A 174 -15.61 -3.07 -2.40
N ALA A 175 -15.68 -3.94 -1.40
CA ALA A 175 -14.52 -4.56 -0.75
C ALA A 175 -14.22 -6.00 -1.25
N ARG A 176 -15.05 -6.55 -2.14
CA ARG A 176 -14.96 -7.96 -2.56
C ARG A 176 -14.66 -8.07 -4.04
N VAL A 177 -13.77 -9.00 -4.36
CA VAL A 177 -13.48 -9.45 -5.72
C VAL A 177 -14.06 -10.85 -5.90
N VAL A 178 -14.68 -11.12 -7.04
CA VAL A 178 -15.33 -12.41 -7.32
C VAL A 178 -14.47 -13.21 -8.28
N GLU A 179 -14.03 -14.38 -7.84
CA GLU A 179 -13.34 -15.35 -8.69
C GLU A 179 -14.31 -16.06 -9.65
N ARG A 180 -13.91 -16.17 -10.91
CA ARG A 180 -14.60 -16.82 -12.02
C ARG A 180 -13.58 -17.73 -12.70
N ARG A 181 -13.63 -19.03 -12.40
CA ARG A 181 -12.86 -20.03 -13.14
C ARG A 181 -13.59 -20.36 -14.42
N ALA A 182 -12.87 -20.39 -15.54
CA ALA A 182 -13.40 -21.04 -16.73
C ALA A 182 -13.67 -22.52 -16.38
N ALA A 183 -14.92 -22.97 -16.55
CA ALA A 183 -15.26 -24.36 -16.34
C ALA A 183 -14.38 -25.21 -17.27
N SER A 184 -13.57 -26.10 -16.68
CA SER A 184 -12.86 -27.10 -17.47
C SER A 184 -13.92 -27.90 -18.23
N LYS A 185 -13.96 -27.76 -19.57
CA LYS A 185 -14.83 -28.61 -20.40
C LYS A 185 -14.35 -30.04 -20.18
N LYS A 186 -15.05 -30.77 -19.31
CA LYS A 186 -14.94 -32.24 -19.24
C LYS A 186 -15.25 -32.74 -20.65
N LYS A 187 -14.22 -33.26 -21.32
CA LYS A 187 -14.39 -34.11 -22.48
C LYS A 187 -14.62 -35.53 -22.00
#